data_AF-T0T8P0-F1
#
_entry.id   AF-T0T8P0-F1
#
_cell.length_a   1.000
_cell.length_b   1.000
_cell.length_c   1.000
_cell.angle_alpha   90.00
_cell.angle_beta   90.00
_cell.angle_gamma   90.00
#
_symmetry.space_group_name_H-M   'P 1'
#
loop_
_entity.id
_entity.type
_entity.pdbx_description
1 polymer ?
#
loop_
_entity_poly.entity_id
_entity_poly.type
_entity_poly.pdbx_seq_one_letter_code
_entity_poly.pdbx_strand_id
1 'polypeptide(L)'
;MNFKPFLTSEEISFLQAQEAKSSSKQKRTSEQIEAIYSSGNNILVSASAGSGKTFVMVERIIDKILRGVTVDQLFISTFTVKAAGELKERLEKKSVRFYK
;
A
#
# COMPACT_ATOMS: atom_id res chain seq x y z
N MET A 1 19.55 -8.88 -4.87
CA MET A 1 18.10 -9.14 -4.95
C MET A 1 17.57 -8.47 -6.21
N ASN A 2 16.76 -9.15 -7.02
CA ASN A 2 16.14 -8.55 -8.19
C ASN A 2 14.78 -7.99 -7.78
N PHE A 3 14.66 -6.67 -7.65
CA PHE A 3 13.41 -6.02 -7.27
C PHE A 3 12.51 -5.85 -8.50
N LYS A 4 11.19 -5.99 -8.31
CA LYS A 4 10.24 -5.69 -9.39
C LYS A 4 10.21 -4.17 -9.62
N PRO A 5 10.18 -3.71 -10.88
CA PRO A 5 10.02 -2.29 -11.18
C PRO A 5 8.68 -1.78 -10.65
N PHE A 6 8.54 -0.48 -10.40
CA PHE A 6 7.23 0.12 -10.10
C PHE A 6 6.25 -0.02 -11.26
N LEU A 7 4.96 -0.08 -10.95
CA LEU A 7 3.93 -0.24 -11.96
C LEU A 7 3.73 1.03 -12.79
N THR A 8 3.44 0.84 -14.07
CA THR A 8 2.94 1.90 -14.95
C THR A 8 1.44 2.13 -14.71
N SER A 9 0.93 3.27 -15.16
CA SER A 9 -0.50 3.57 -15.10
C SER A 9 -1.35 2.54 -15.87
N GLU A 10 -0.82 1.98 -16.95
CA GLU A 10 -1.49 0.94 -17.74
C GLU A 10 -1.58 -0.38 -16.96
N GLU A 11 -0.51 -0.78 -16.29
CA GLU A 11 -0.49 -1.97 -15.43
C GLU A 11 -1.43 -1.80 -14.23
N ILE A 12 -1.49 -0.60 -13.64
CA ILE A 12 -2.42 -0.28 -12.55
C ILE A 12 -3.87 -0.39 -13.05
N SER A 13 -4.19 0.16 -14.22
CA SER A 13 -5.52 0.06 -14.82
C SER A 13 -5.91 -1.40 -15.10
N PHE A 14 -4.97 -2.20 -15.59
CA PHE A 14 -5.18 -3.63 -15.79
C PHE A 14 -5.47 -4.37 -14.47
N LEU A 15 -4.75 -4.06 -13.39
CA LEU A 15 -5.00 -4.61 -12.06
C LEU A 15 -6.39 -4.23 -11.53
N GLN A 16 -6.84 -2.99 -11.73
CA GLN A 16 -8.18 -2.56 -11.37
C GLN A 16 -9.24 -3.39 -12.11
N ALA A 17 -9.07 -3.62 -13.42
CA ALA A 17 -9.98 -4.43 -14.23
C ALA A 17 -9.99 -5.91 -13.80
N GLN A 18 -8.84 -6.47 -13.42
CA GLN A 18 -8.77 -7.84 -12.88
C GLN A 18 -9.46 -7.95 -11.52
N GLU A 19 -9.19 -7.01 -10.61
CA GLU A 19 -9.76 -7.02 -9.26
C GLU A 19 -11.28 -6.90 -9.29
N ALA A 20 -11.82 -6.05 -10.19
CA ALA A 20 -13.26 -5.92 -10.40
C ALA A 20 -13.92 -7.27 -10.73
N LYS A 21 -13.25 -8.10 -11.55
CA LYS A 21 -13.71 -9.42 -11.99
C LYS A 21 -13.40 -10.55 -11.00
N SER A 22 -12.56 -10.31 -10.00
CA SER A 22 -12.17 -11.30 -8.99
C SER A 22 -13.38 -11.77 -8.15
N SER A 23 -13.30 -12.95 -7.54
CA SER A 23 -14.29 -13.42 -6.55
C SER A 23 -13.74 -13.39 -5.14
N SER A 24 -12.61 -12.70 -4.92
CA SER A 24 -11.93 -12.63 -3.62
C SER A 24 -12.84 -12.10 -2.52
N LYS A 25 -12.74 -12.72 -1.34
CA LYS A 25 -13.43 -12.29 -0.12
C LYS A 25 -13.01 -10.90 0.34
N GLN A 26 -11.83 -10.44 -0.05
CA GLN A 26 -11.33 -9.11 0.25
C GLN A 26 -10.86 -8.47 -1.06
N LYS A 27 -11.77 -7.69 -1.68
CA LYS A 27 -11.46 -6.89 -2.87
C LYS A 27 -10.96 -5.51 -2.50
N ARG A 28 -10.00 -5.00 -3.24
CA ARG A 28 -9.59 -3.59 -3.20
C ARG A 28 -10.43 -2.78 -4.19
N THR A 29 -10.79 -1.55 -3.83
CA THR A 29 -11.42 -0.63 -4.80
C THR A 29 -10.39 -0.11 -5.79
N SER A 30 -10.84 0.41 -6.93
CA SER A 30 -9.95 0.98 -7.95
C SER A 30 -9.08 2.11 -7.37
N GLU A 31 -9.66 2.96 -6.53
CA GLU A 31 -8.97 4.06 -5.85
C GLU A 31 -7.95 3.56 -4.83
N GLN A 32 -8.23 2.45 -4.13
CA GLN A 32 -7.27 1.83 -3.23
C GLN A 32 -6.08 1.25 -4.00
N ILE A 33 -6.33 0.59 -5.14
CA ILE A 33 -5.27 0.06 -6.02
C ILE A 33 -4.40 1.21 -6.53
N GLU A 34 -5.00 2.28 -7.02
CA GLU A 34 -4.30 3.49 -7.48
C GLU A 34 -3.43 4.07 -6.35
N ALA A 35 -4.01 4.25 -5.15
CA ALA A 35 -3.30 4.79 -4.00
C ALA A 35 -2.18 3.87 -3.49
N ILE A 36 -2.27 2.55 -3.67
CA ILE A 36 -1.23 1.61 -3.27
C ILE A 36 -0.05 1.63 -4.25
N TYR A 37 -0.32 1.56 -5.55
CA TYR A 37 0.72 1.26 -6.55
C TYR A 37 1.26 2.46 -7.33
N SER A 38 0.57 3.61 -7.31
CA SER A 38 1.07 4.83 -7.94
C SER A 38 2.45 5.22 -7.40
N SER A 39 3.37 5.59 -8.29
CA SER A 39 4.75 5.95 -7.95
C SER A 39 5.27 7.09 -8.83
N GLY A 40 6.46 7.62 -8.53
CA GLY A 40 7.11 8.67 -9.32
C GLY A 40 6.55 10.09 -9.12
N ASN A 41 5.40 10.25 -8.44
CA ASN A 41 4.76 11.55 -8.22
C ASN A 41 4.20 11.65 -6.79
N ASN A 42 3.98 12.90 -6.34
CA ASN A 42 3.24 13.17 -5.11
C ASN A 42 1.75 12.88 -5.31
N ILE A 43 1.12 12.21 -4.34
CA ILE A 43 -0.30 11.91 -4.37
C ILE A 43 -0.99 12.47 -3.13
N LEU A 44 -2.22 12.95 -3.30
CA LEU A 44 -3.11 13.32 -2.22
C LEU A 44 -4.32 12.39 -2.25
N VAL A 45 -4.59 11.71 -1.14
CA VAL A 45 -5.70 10.77 -1.02
C VAL A 45 -6.71 11.33 -0.03
N SER A 46 -7.90 11.69 -0.53
CA SER A 46 -9.04 12.05 0.31
C SER A 46 -9.84 10.81 0.66
N ALA A 47 -10.13 10.60 1.95
CA ALA A 47 -10.73 9.36 2.40
C ALA A 47 -11.56 9.51 3.68
N SER A 48 -12.83 9.10 3.62
CA SER A 48 -13.80 9.12 4.72
C SER A 48 -13.48 8.09 5.80
N ALA A 49 -14.12 8.18 6.99
CA ALA A 49 -14.02 7.13 8.01
C ALA A 49 -14.46 5.77 7.43
N GLY A 50 -13.80 4.68 7.84
CA GLY A 50 -14.12 3.32 7.35
C GLY A 50 -13.61 2.95 5.95
N SER A 51 -13.13 3.90 5.14
CA SER A 51 -12.62 3.65 3.77
C SER A 51 -11.33 2.81 3.67
N GLY A 52 -10.75 2.38 4.79
CA GLY A 52 -9.52 1.58 4.79
C GLY A 52 -8.22 2.39 4.64
N LYS A 53 -8.21 3.69 4.98
CA LYS A 53 -7.00 4.56 4.96
C LYS A 53 -5.73 3.89 5.47
N THR A 54 -5.79 3.33 6.68
CA THR A 54 -4.63 2.67 7.31
C THR A 54 -4.22 1.41 6.55
N PHE A 55 -5.18 0.66 5.99
CA PHE A 55 -4.89 -0.52 5.18
C PHE A 55 -4.13 -0.13 3.90
N VAL A 56 -4.62 0.89 3.17
CA VAL A 56 -3.96 1.44 1.98
C VAL A 56 -2.54 1.90 2.30
N MET A 57 -2.35 2.61 3.42
CA MET A 57 -1.04 3.10 3.84
C MET A 57 -0.05 1.96 4.11
N VAL A 58 -0.48 0.92 4.84
CA VAL A 58 0.34 -0.27 5.12
C VAL A 58 0.70 -1.02 3.84
N GLU A 59 -0.26 -1.26 2.95
CA GLU A 59 -0.02 -1.91 1.65
C GLU A 59 0.97 -1.12 0.80
N ARG A 60 0.82 0.21 0.72
CA ARG A 60 1.71 1.09 -0.04
C ARG A 60 3.16 1.04 0.47
N ILE A 61 3.34 1.06 1.79
CA ILE A 61 4.68 0.97 2.41
C ILE A 61 5.33 -0.37 2.07
N ILE A 62 4.59 -1.47 2.20
CA ILE A 62 5.09 -2.81 1.90
C ILE A 62 5.42 -2.96 0.43
N ASP A 63 4.56 -2.50 -0.48
CA ASP A 63 4.80 -2.55 -1.93
C ASP A 63 6.10 -1.79 -2.30
N LYS A 64 6.32 -0.61 -1.72
CA LYS A 64 7.58 0.13 -1.90
C LYS A 64 8.79 -0.67 -1.43
N ILE A 65 8.71 -1.33 -0.28
CA ILE A 65 9.79 -2.17 0.24
C ILE A 65 10.07 -3.38 -0.67
N LEU A 66 9.02 -4.06 -1.14
CA LEU A 66 9.15 -5.19 -2.06
C LEU A 66 9.74 -4.80 -3.43
N ARG A 67 9.68 -3.51 -3.78
CA ARG A 67 10.31 -2.93 -4.98
C ARG A 67 11.67 -2.30 -4.72
N GLY A 68 12.24 -2.52 -3.53
CA GLY A 68 13.61 -2.16 -3.20
C GLY A 68 13.80 -0.83 -2.48
N VAL A 69 12.71 -0.17 -2.07
CA VAL A 69 12.82 0.98 -1.17
C VAL A 69 13.15 0.48 0.23
N THR A 70 14.30 0.85 0.74
CA THR A 70 14.75 0.43 2.07
C THR A 70 14.03 1.24 3.16
N VAL A 71 13.96 0.70 4.38
CA VAL A 71 13.20 1.33 5.48
C VAL A 71 13.82 2.68 5.87
N ASP A 72 15.14 2.82 5.77
CA ASP A 72 15.90 4.05 5.98
C ASP A 72 15.60 5.15 4.94
N GLN A 73 14.99 4.79 3.81
CA GLN A 73 14.53 5.74 2.78
C GLN A 73 13.07 6.18 2.98
N LEU A 74 12.39 5.71 4.03
CA LEU A 74 10.99 6.02 4.31
C LEU A 74 10.82 6.87 5.56
N PHE A 75 10.15 8.02 5.39
CA PHE A 75 9.63 8.81 6.50
C PHE A 75 8.11 8.73 6.53
N ILE A 76 7.55 8.31 7.67
CA ILE A 76 6.11 8.14 7.87
C ILE A 76 5.72 8.87 9.16
N SER A 77 4.70 9.71 9.09
CA SER A 77 4.22 10.51 10.22
C SER A 77 2.70 10.48 10.34
N THR A 78 2.21 10.60 11.57
CA THR A 78 0.78 10.66 11.92
C THR A 78 0.56 11.68 13.03
N PHE A 79 -0.64 12.24 13.13
CA PHE A 79 -0.96 13.27 14.13
C PHE A 79 -0.84 12.82 15.60
N THR A 80 -0.99 11.52 15.89
CA THR A 80 -0.95 11.01 17.27
C THR A 80 0.05 9.88 17.42
N VAL A 81 0.65 9.77 18.61
CA VAL A 81 1.56 8.68 18.97
C VAL A 81 0.85 7.31 18.90
N LYS A 82 -0.43 7.26 19.29
CA LYS A 82 -1.24 6.05 19.20
C LYS A 82 -1.38 5.56 17.75
N ALA A 83 -1.68 6.47 16.81
CA ALA A 83 -1.80 6.11 15.40
C ALA A 83 -0.47 5.62 14.81
N ALA A 84 0.66 6.24 15.21
CA ALA A 84 1.98 5.78 14.83
C ALA A 84 2.27 4.36 15.35
N GLY A 85 1.93 4.09 16.63
CA GLY A 85 2.06 2.76 17.23
C GLY A 85 1.25 1.69 16.52
N GLU A 86 -0.03 1.98 16.24
CA GLU A 86 -0.91 1.06 15.50
C GLU A 86 -0.41 0.79 14.08
N LEU A 87 0.13 1.80 13.38
CA LEU A 87 0.69 1.64 12.05
C LEU A 87 1.94 0.73 12.07
N LYS A 88 2.82 0.95 13.05
CA LYS A 88 4.02 0.12 13.27
C LYS A 88 3.66 -1.35 13.51
N GLU A 89 2.73 -1.62 14.42
CA GLU A 89 2.31 -2.99 14.75
C GLU A 89 1.74 -3.72 13.51
N ARG A 90 0.95 -3.01 12.70
CA ARG A 90 0.38 -3.57 11.45
C ARG A 90 1.47 -3.89 10.42
N LEU A 91 2.48 -3.04 10.29
CA LEU A 91 3.63 -3.26 9.40
C LEU A 91 4.45 -4.47 9.85
N GLU A 92 4.75 -4.58 11.14
CA GLU A 92 5.50 -5.71 11.72
C GLU A 92 4.76 -7.03 11.52
N LYS A 93 3.47 -7.08 11.89
CA LYS A 93 2.63 -8.29 11.72
C LYS A 93 2.60 -8.76 10.28
N LYS A 94 2.57 -7.82 9.33
CA LYS A 94 2.47 -8.15 7.92
C LYS A 94 3.82 -8.50 7.30
N SER A 95 4.90 -7.85 7.71
CA SER A 95 6.26 -8.17 7.29
C SER A 95 6.62 -9.61 7.69
N VAL A 96 6.31 -10.03 8.92
CA VAL A 96 6.53 -11.42 9.38
C VAL A 96 5.83 -12.45 8.50
N ARG A 97 4.67 -12.10 7.91
CA ARG A 97 3.93 -12.99 7.00
C ARG A 97 4.61 -13.17 5.64
N PHE A 98 5.43 -12.23 5.19
CA PHE A 98 6.15 -12.33 3.91
C PHE A 98 7.49 -13.07 4.01
N TYR A 99 8.03 -13.25 5.22
CA TYR A 99 9.28 -13.97 5.48
C TYR A 99 9.08 -15.40 6.01
N LYS A 100 7.84 -15.89 6.07
CA LYS A 100 7.48 -17.29 6.34
C LYS A 100 6.93 -17.93 5.08
#